data_AF-A0A9N8EA23-F1
#
_entry.id   AF-A0A9N8EA23-F1
#
_cell.length_a   1.000
_cell.length_b   1.000
_cell.length_c   1.000
_cell.angle_alpha   90.00
_cell.angle_beta   90.00
_cell.angle_gamma   90.00
#
_symmetry.space_group_name_H-M   'P 1'
#
loop_
_entity.id
_entity.type
_entity.pdbx_description
1 polymer ?
#
loop_
_entity_poly.entity_id
_entity_poly.type
_entity_poly.pdbx_seq_one_letter_code
_entity_poly.pdbx_strand_id
1 'polypeptide(L)'
;MSNDPELYKKLVDDEEDVEEQMKKPLVTAKATPKSSFRMPCVCKCLLITTTVFFSLTLAAGVGGYFWMKDFVDHFTVTTPSPDFPVVDMTGEELQVVEDRVKLFVDQLVAGEHPAEDLTVTQDEINGFIGHSDYLRGNAMVTLHKDIIKEEYSFPTWMLPGGKDRYFVGHDYMKLNEETNSIEMEMETAAKHSDWFDGPLYFAQLQWLVTKNKQDEGKTMLQLFLTKGSFFGQEAPQDYIEKRENLLKSLYEEADCEDAKAARAVIAGIEHVVIEEGKIIVKPRKA
;
A
#
# COMPACT_ATOMS: atom_id res chain seq x y z
N MET A 1 19.54 14.39 4.97
CA MET A 1 18.84 14.70 6.23
C MET A 1 19.09 16.15 6.61
N SER A 2 18.12 17.04 6.37
CA SER A 2 18.03 18.22 7.22
C SER A 2 17.52 17.71 8.57
N ASN A 3 18.43 17.62 9.55
CA ASN A 3 18.08 17.34 10.94
C ASN A 3 17.46 18.61 11.53
N ASP A 4 16.31 19.04 11.02
CA ASP A 4 15.64 20.24 11.51
C ASP A 4 14.51 19.87 12.49
N PRO A 5 14.80 19.86 13.81
CA PRO A 5 13.80 19.63 14.85
C PRO A 5 12.73 20.75 14.94
N GLU A 6 12.85 21.86 14.19
CA GLU A 6 11.84 22.93 14.21
C GLU A 6 10.59 22.59 13.38
N LEU A 7 10.68 21.69 12.39
CA LEU A 7 9.53 21.34 11.56
C LEU A 7 8.43 20.60 12.37
N TYR A 8 8.84 19.78 13.33
CA TYR A 8 7.93 19.09 14.25
C TYR A 8 7.29 20.04 15.27
N LYS A 9 7.99 21.12 15.64
CA LYS A 9 7.48 22.12 16.59
C LYS A 9 6.36 22.95 15.96
N LYS A 10 6.48 23.24 14.66
CA LYS A 10 5.47 23.99 13.90
C LYS A 10 4.13 23.28 13.74
N LEU A 11 4.11 21.94 13.81
CA LEU A 11 2.86 21.15 13.75
C LEU A 11 2.20 20.96 15.13
N VAL A 12 2.89 21.34 16.21
CA VAL A 12 2.38 21.24 17.60
C VAL A 12 1.97 22.61 18.14
N ASP A 13 2.58 23.70 17.68
CA ASP A 13 2.30 25.06 18.15
C ASP A 13 1.02 25.71 17.53
N ASP A 14 0.35 25.07 16.56
CA ASP A 14 -0.92 25.56 15.97
C ASP A 14 -2.18 25.21 16.80
N GLU A 15 -2.04 24.64 18.00
CA GLU A 15 -3.15 24.41 18.96
C GLU A 15 -3.28 25.49 20.07
N GLU A 16 -2.40 26.50 20.12
CA GLU A 16 -2.50 27.59 21.10
C GLU A 16 -3.32 28.79 20.56
N ASP A 17 -4.64 28.68 20.57
CA ASP A 17 -5.53 29.86 20.59
C ASP A 17 -6.94 29.50 21.10
N VAL A 18 -7.04 28.95 22.31
CA VAL A 18 -8.31 28.84 23.06
C VAL A 18 -8.12 29.27 24.51
N GLU A 19 -7.59 30.47 24.73
CA GLU A 19 -7.70 31.16 26.02
C GLU A 19 -8.09 32.63 25.83
N GLU A 20 -9.38 32.91 25.60
CA GLU A 20 -9.98 34.14 26.13
C GLU A 20 -11.51 34.07 26.14
N GLN A 21 -12.10 33.89 27.33
CA GLN A 21 -13.16 34.73 27.91
C GLN A 21 -13.87 34.02 29.05
N MET A 22 -13.39 34.24 30.27
CA MET A 22 -14.20 34.09 31.49
C MET A 22 -14.08 35.35 32.35
N LYS A 23 -14.91 36.35 32.06
CA LYS A 23 -15.27 37.41 33.03
C LYS A 23 -16.49 36.95 33.81
N LYS A 24 -16.28 36.69 35.11
CA LYS A 24 -17.29 36.39 36.12
C LYS A 24 -18.24 37.58 36.36
N PRO A 25 -19.51 37.31 36.68
CA PRO A 25 -20.21 38.06 37.71
C PRO A 25 -20.20 37.27 39.03
N LEU A 26 -19.83 37.95 40.12
CA LEU A 26 -20.07 37.47 41.48
C LEU A 26 -21.59 37.40 41.73
N VAL A 27 -22.13 36.19 41.84
CA VAL A 27 -23.46 35.95 42.40
C VAL A 27 -23.29 35.37 43.80
N THR A 28 -23.70 36.15 44.80
CA THR A 28 -23.83 35.76 46.20
C THR A 28 -24.75 34.55 46.35
N ALA A 29 -24.19 33.41 46.78
CA ALA A 29 -24.93 32.19 47.07
C ALA A 29 -25.69 32.29 48.39
N LYS A 30 -27.03 32.18 48.34
CA LYS A 30 -27.86 31.83 49.50
C LYS A 30 -27.65 30.34 49.81
N ALA A 31 -27.40 30.03 51.08
CA ALA A 31 -27.28 28.66 51.56
C ALA A 31 -28.60 27.90 51.42
N THR A 32 -28.65 26.96 50.49
CA THR A 32 -29.71 25.95 50.36
C THR A 32 -29.38 24.72 51.21
N PRO A 33 -30.41 24.03 51.75
CA PRO A 33 -30.23 22.96 52.71
C PRO A 33 -29.62 21.71 52.07
N LYS A 34 -28.72 21.04 52.80
CA LYS A 34 -28.08 19.76 52.46
C LYS A 34 -29.15 18.68 52.19
N SER A 35 -29.51 18.47 50.92
CA SER A 35 -30.20 17.26 50.51
C SER A 35 -29.15 16.18 50.24
N SER A 36 -29.28 15.05 50.92
CA SER A 36 -28.43 13.88 50.71
C SER A 36 -28.68 13.33 49.31
N PHE A 37 -27.85 13.72 48.35
CA PHE A 37 -27.92 13.25 46.97
C PHE A 37 -27.53 11.76 46.94
N ARG A 38 -28.53 10.88 47.10
CA ARG A 38 -28.39 9.46 46.73
C ARG A 38 -28.18 9.44 45.23
N MET A 39 -26.92 9.40 44.78
CA MET A 39 -26.61 9.19 43.37
C MET A 39 -27.32 7.93 42.88
N PRO A 40 -28.16 8.02 41.84
CA PRO A 40 -28.80 6.83 41.27
C PRO A 40 -27.72 5.87 40.76
N CYS A 41 -27.98 4.57 40.90
CA CYS A 41 -27.08 3.45 40.59
C CYS A 41 -26.40 3.56 39.21
N VAL A 42 -27.04 4.27 38.27
CA VAL A 42 -26.58 4.54 36.90
C VAL A 42 -25.21 5.22 36.84
N CYS A 43 -24.88 6.12 37.78
CA CYS A 43 -23.60 6.86 37.75
C CYS A 43 -22.40 5.97 38.11
N LYS A 44 -22.60 4.99 39.02
CA LYS A 44 -21.55 4.02 39.38
C LYS A 44 -21.35 2.97 38.29
N CYS A 45 -22.44 2.51 37.67
CA CYS A 45 -22.34 1.58 36.54
C CYS A 45 -21.60 2.21 35.37
N LEU A 46 -21.90 3.47 35.02
CA LEU A 46 -21.24 4.18 33.92
C LEU A 46 -19.73 4.35 34.17
N LEU A 47 -19.34 4.75 35.40
CA LEU A 47 -17.92 4.90 35.75
C LEU A 47 -17.16 3.57 35.72
N ILE A 48 -17.77 2.48 36.18
CA ILE A 48 -17.17 1.14 36.11
C ILE A 48 -17.02 0.70 34.65
N THR A 49 -18.06 0.86 33.82
CA THR A 49 -17.99 0.49 32.40
C THR A 49 -16.94 1.29 31.64
N THR A 50 -16.83 2.60 31.87
CA THR A 50 -15.81 3.44 31.23
C THR A 50 -14.41 3.03 31.68
N THR A 51 -14.21 2.75 32.98
CA THR A 51 -12.92 2.29 33.50
C THR A 51 -12.51 0.93 32.91
N VAL A 52 -13.44 -0.02 32.84
CA VAL A 52 -13.19 -1.34 32.25
C VAL A 52 -12.87 -1.21 30.77
N PHE A 53 -13.65 -0.43 30.01
CA PHE A 53 -13.39 -0.19 28.59
C PHE A 53 -12.01 0.44 28.36
N PHE A 54 -11.67 1.51 29.09
CA PHE A 54 -10.36 2.15 29.00
C PHE A 54 -9.22 1.18 29.34
N SER A 55 -9.41 0.35 30.36
CA SER A 55 -8.41 -0.65 30.76
C SER A 55 -8.21 -1.72 29.68
N LEU A 56 -9.30 -2.16 29.02
CA LEU A 56 -9.25 -3.10 27.90
C LEU A 56 -8.57 -2.47 26.68
N THR A 57 -8.89 -1.22 26.33
CA THR A 57 -8.22 -0.50 25.23
C THR A 57 -6.74 -0.33 25.52
N LEU A 58 -6.36 0.03 26.75
CA LEU A 58 -4.95 0.14 27.14
C LEU A 58 -4.24 -1.21 27.05
N ALA A 59 -4.84 -2.29 27.57
CA ALA A 59 -4.28 -3.63 27.49
C ALA A 59 -4.13 -4.10 26.03
N ALA A 60 -5.12 -3.83 25.18
CA ALA A 60 -5.06 -4.12 23.76
C ALA A 60 -3.97 -3.30 23.06
N GLY A 61 -3.80 -2.02 23.40
CA GLY A 61 -2.74 -1.17 22.86
C GLY A 61 -1.34 -1.65 23.24
N VAL A 62 -1.13 -2.04 24.50
CA VAL A 62 0.13 -2.63 24.97
C VAL A 62 0.38 -3.98 24.30
N GLY A 63 -0.63 -4.85 24.22
CA GLY A 63 -0.53 -6.14 23.53
C GLY A 63 -0.18 -5.98 22.05
N GLY A 64 -0.86 -5.07 21.35
CA GLY A 64 -0.57 -4.73 19.96
C GLY A 64 0.83 -4.16 19.75
N TYR A 65 1.32 -3.33 20.67
CA TYR A 65 2.69 -2.81 20.64
C TYR A 65 3.73 -3.94 20.72
N PHE A 66 3.58 -4.87 21.66
CA PHE A 66 4.51 -5.99 21.79
C PHE A 66 4.43 -6.95 20.61
N TRP A 67 3.23 -7.22 20.10
CA TRP A 67 3.04 -8.02 18.89
C TRP A 67 3.70 -7.39 17.66
N MET A 68 3.53 -6.08 17.46
CA MET A 68 4.20 -5.35 16.37
C MET A 68 5.72 -5.36 16.51
N LYS A 69 6.23 -5.18 17.74
CA LYS A 69 7.67 -5.28 18.03
C LYS A 69 8.23 -6.66 17.67
N ASP A 70 7.50 -7.72 18.03
CA ASP A 70 7.88 -9.09 17.70
C ASP A 70 7.86 -9.33 16.19
N PHE A 71 6.81 -8.86 15.51
CA PHE A 71 6.72 -8.91 14.04
C PHE A 71 7.91 -8.21 13.37
N VAL A 72 8.22 -6.98 13.79
CA VAL A 72 9.38 -6.24 13.26
C VAL A 72 10.67 -7.02 13.51
N ASP A 73 10.87 -7.59 14.70
CA ASP A 73 12.07 -8.37 15.01
C ASP A 73 12.24 -9.59 14.10
N HIS A 74 11.15 -10.27 13.76
CA HIS A 74 11.18 -11.42 12.85
C HIS A 74 11.42 -11.02 11.40
N PHE A 75 10.76 -9.97 10.90
CA PHE A 75 10.77 -9.60 9.48
C PHE A 75 11.92 -8.68 9.04
N THR A 76 12.74 -8.20 9.97
CA THR A 76 13.79 -7.23 9.67
C THR A 76 15.16 -7.68 10.14
N VAL A 77 16.20 -7.09 9.58
CA VAL A 77 17.60 -7.36 9.93
C VAL A 77 18.25 -6.08 10.47
N THR A 78 19.36 -6.23 11.20
CA THR A 78 20.15 -5.08 11.70
C THR A 78 21.18 -4.57 10.71
N THR A 79 21.44 -5.32 9.63
CA THR A 79 22.37 -4.96 8.56
C THR A 79 21.57 -4.53 7.33
N PRO A 80 21.64 -3.26 6.89
CA PRO A 80 21.00 -2.83 5.66
C PRO A 80 21.66 -3.48 4.43
N SER A 81 20.95 -3.49 3.30
CA SER A 81 21.62 -3.74 2.00
C SER A 81 22.58 -2.60 1.65
N PRO A 82 23.53 -2.82 0.73
CA PRO A 82 24.28 -1.73 0.13
C PRO A 82 23.34 -0.65 -0.43
N ASP A 83 23.76 0.61 -0.34
CA ASP A 83 22.99 1.73 -0.88
C ASP A 83 22.69 1.49 -2.37
N PHE A 84 21.41 1.59 -2.72
CA PHE A 84 20.99 1.44 -4.11
C PHE A 84 21.40 2.68 -4.92
N PRO A 85 21.82 2.52 -6.19
CA PRO A 85 22.17 3.65 -7.04
C PRO A 85 20.94 4.54 -7.21
N VAL A 86 21.13 5.83 -6.94
CA VAL A 86 20.07 6.80 -7.07
C VAL A 86 20.11 7.43 -8.46
N VAL A 87 19.00 7.34 -9.18
CA VAL A 87 18.82 8.06 -10.43
C VAL A 87 18.32 9.46 -10.09
N ASP A 88 19.21 10.44 -10.24
CA ASP A 88 18.87 11.84 -10.05
C ASP A 88 18.17 12.37 -11.30
N MET A 89 16.88 12.65 -11.16
CA MET A 89 16.05 13.32 -12.14
C MET A 89 15.67 14.70 -11.56
N THR A 90 15.50 15.70 -12.41
CA THR A 90 14.99 17.00 -11.96
C THR A 90 13.47 16.95 -11.78
N GLY A 91 12.90 17.85 -10.99
CA GLY A 91 11.44 17.94 -10.85
C GLY A 91 10.72 18.24 -12.18
N GLU A 92 11.36 18.97 -13.09
CA GLU A 92 10.84 19.24 -14.44
C GLU A 92 10.79 17.97 -15.29
N GLU A 93 11.87 17.17 -15.27
CA GLU A 93 11.89 15.88 -15.97
C GLU A 93 10.85 14.91 -15.39
N LEU A 94 10.70 14.87 -14.06
CA LEU A 94 9.71 14.04 -13.39
C LEU A 94 8.28 14.40 -13.83
N GLN A 95 8.00 15.71 -13.89
CA GLN A 95 6.71 16.23 -14.32
C GLN A 95 6.40 15.88 -15.78
N VAL A 96 7.40 15.92 -16.67
CA VAL A 96 7.23 15.49 -18.07
C VAL A 96 6.81 14.02 -18.16
N VAL A 97 7.40 13.15 -17.34
CA VAL A 97 7.02 11.73 -17.31
C VAL A 97 5.62 11.56 -16.73
N GLU A 98 5.30 12.25 -15.63
CA GLU A 98 3.98 12.22 -15.01
C GLU A 98 2.87 12.67 -15.98
N ASP A 99 3.08 13.80 -16.67
CA ASP A 99 2.13 14.35 -17.63
C ASP A 99 1.95 13.40 -18.84
N ARG A 100 3.03 12.76 -19.30
CA ARG A 100 2.96 11.75 -20.37
C ARG A 100 2.11 10.54 -19.96
N VAL A 101 2.33 10.00 -18.76
CA VAL A 101 1.56 8.86 -18.24
C VAL A 101 0.10 9.25 -18.03
N LYS A 102 -0.16 10.42 -17.42
CA LYS A 102 -1.53 10.92 -17.21
C LYS A 102 -2.28 11.11 -18.51
N LEU A 103 -1.67 11.77 -19.49
CA LEU A 103 -2.31 11.98 -20.79
C LEU A 103 -2.70 10.66 -21.45
N PHE A 104 -1.81 9.67 -21.42
CA PHE A 104 -2.11 8.34 -21.95
C PHE A 104 -3.29 7.69 -21.22
N VAL A 105 -3.32 7.72 -19.89
CA VAL A 105 -4.41 7.17 -19.09
C VAL A 105 -5.73 7.91 -19.32
N ASP A 106 -5.70 9.25 -19.35
CA ASP A 106 -6.88 10.09 -19.55
C ASP A 106 -7.54 9.81 -20.91
N GLN A 107 -6.73 9.60 -21.96
CA GLN A 107 -7.22 9.18 -23.27
C GLN A 107 -7.96 7.84 -23.20
N LEU A 108 -7.38 6.83 -22.52
CA LEU A 108 -8.04 5.54 -22.36
C LEU A 108 -9.34 5.65 -21.55
N VAL A 109 -9.35 6.46 -20.49
CA VAL A 109 -10.54 6.72 -19.66
C VAL A 109 -11.64 7.41 -20.46
N ALA A 110 -11.27 8.34 -21.35
CA ALA A 110 -12.19 8.99 -22.27
C ALA A 110 -12.71 8.06 -23.39
N GLY A 111 -12.21 6.82 -23.48
CA GLY A 111 -12.53 5.88 -24.55
C GLY A 111 -11.85 6.24 -25.88
N GLU A 112 -10.82 7.09 -25.84
CA GLU A 112 -9.97 7.39 -26.97
C GLU A 112 -8.90 6.31 -27.14
N HIS A 113 -8.29 6.28 -28.32
CA HIS A 113 -7.19 5.36 -28.65
C HIS A 113 -5.90 6.17 -28.79
N PRO A 114 -5.01 6.15 -27.77
CA PRO A 114 -3.71 6.79 -27.88
C PRO A 114 -2.99 6.33 -29.15
N ALA A 115 -2.44 7.28 -29.90
CA ALA A 115 -1.77 6.96 -31.17
C ALA A 115 -0.40 6.29 -30.96
N GLU A 116 0.24 6.58 -29.82
CA GLU A 116 1.59 6.14 -29.48
C GLU A 116 1.58 5.16 -28.32
N ASP A 117 2.56 4.24 -28.32
CA ASP A 117 2.79 3.34 -27.20
C ASP A 117 3.32 4.14 -26.00
N LEU A 118 2.81 3.86 -24.80
CA LEU A 118 3.40 4.43 -23.58
C LEU A 118 4.65 3.61 -23.23
N THR A 119 5.82 4.24 -23.34
CA THR A 119 7.08 3.68 -22.85
C THR A 119 7.42 4.29 -21.50
N VAL A 120 7.75 3.46 -20.52
CA VAL A 120 8.26 3.87 -19.21
C VAL A 120 9.60 3.15 -18.98
N THR A 121 10.66 3.92 -18.87
CA THR A 121 12.03 3.38 -18.72
C THR A 121 12.36 3.08 -17.26
N GLN A 122 13.35 2.23 -17.04
CA GLN A 122 13.89 1.94 -15.72
C GLN A 122 14.40 3.21 -15.02
N ASP A 123 15.07 4.10 -15.75
CA ASP A 123 15.58 5.36 -15.20
C ASP A 123 14.44 6.30 -14.79
N GLU A 124 13.33 6.31 -15.52
CA GLU A 124 12.14 7.07 -15.13
C GLU A 124 11.54 6.51 -13.83
N ILE A 125 11.35 5.18 -13.73
CA ILE A 125 10.83 4.55 -12.49
C ILE A 125 11.76 4.83 -11.31
N ASN A 126 13.07 4.61 -11.48
CA ASN A 126 14.05 4.88 -10.43
C ASN A 126 14.22 6.37 -10.14
N GLY A 127 13.92 7.25 -11.10
CA GLY A 127 13.84 8.69 -10.91
C GLY A 127 12.70 9.09 -9.97
N PHE A 128 11.51 8.48 -10.11
CA PHE A 128 10.41 8.65 -9.15
C PHE A 128 10.77 8.13 -7.76
N ILE A 129 11.38 6.94 -7.68
CA ILE A 129 11.90 6.38 -6.43
C ILE A 129 12.91 7.33 -5.77
N GLY A 130 13.82 7.90 -6.57
CA GLY A 130 14.86 8.83 -6.15
C GLY A 130 14.35 10.16 -5.61
N HIS A 131 13.09 10.53 -5.87
CA HIS A 131 12.45 11.73 -5.33
C HIS A 131 11.72 11.50 -3.99
N SER A 132 11.53 10.26 -3.57
CA SER A 132 10.93 9.94 -2.28
C SER A 132 11.99 9.95 -1.18
N ASP A 133 11.77 10.72 -0.11
CA ASP A 133 12.66 10.72 1.06
C ASP A 133 12.82 9.32 1.69
N TYR A 134 11.81 8.47 1.56
CA TYR A 134 11.81 7.13 2.14
C TYR A 134 12.42 6.08 1.19
N LEU A 135 12.18 6.17 -0.12
CA LEU A 135 12.64 5.17 -1.08
C LEU A 135 14.01 5.49 -1.67
N ARG A 136 14.43 6.76 -1.69
CA ARG A 136 15.73 7.20 -2.22
C ARG A 136 16.88 6.48 -1.53
N GLY A 137 17.63 5.68 -2.29
CA GLY A 137 18.75 4.88 -1.79
C GLY A 137 18.33 3.61 -1.03
N ASN A 138 17.02 3.40 -0.82
CA ASN A 138 16.45 2.26 -0.09
C ASN A 138 15.65 1.32 -0.99
N ALA A 139 15.38 1.67 -2.24
CA ALA A 139 14.78 0.80 -3.24
C ALA A 139 15.34 1.03 -4.63
N MET A 140 15.27 0.01 -5.48
CA MET A 140 15.58 0.07 -6.90
C MET A 140 14.72 -0.92 -7.67
N VAL A 141 14.33 -0.52 -8.87
CA VAL A 141 13.69 -1.39 -9.87
C VAL A 141 14.69 -1.68 -10.98
N THR A 142 14.81 -2.95 -11.35
CA THR A 142 15.54 -3.40 -12.54
C THR A 142 14.58 -4.09 -13.51
N LEU A 143 14.60 -3.67 -14.77
CA LEU A 143 13.76 -4.22 -15.82
C LEU A 143 14.59 -5.10 -16.74
N HIS A 144 14.30 -6.39 -16.73
CA HIS A 144 14.81 -7.34 -17.72
C HIS A 144 13.68 -7.78 -18.64
N LYS A 145 14.05 -8.40 -19.76
CA LYS A 145 13.03 -9.01 -20.63
C LYS A 145 12.09 -9.94 -19.83
N ASP A 146 10.79 -9.64 -19.90
CA ASP A 146 9.69 -10.36 -19.25
C ASP A 146 9.75 -10.36 -17.70
N ILE A 147 10.66 -9.63 -17.05
CA ILE A 147 10.86 -9.65 -15.60
C ILE A 147 11.06 -8.23 -15.05
N ILE A 148 10.23 -7.85 -14.08
CA ILE A 148 10.47 -6.71 -13.19
C ILE A 148 11.11 -7.28 -11.92
N LYS A 149 12.22 -6.69 -11.48
CA LYS A 149 12.84 -7.00 -10.19
C LYS A 149 12.84 -5.76 -9.32
N GLU A 150 12.45 -5.91 -8.06
CA GLU A 150 12.50 -4.86 -7.07
C GLU A 150 13.45 -5.31 -5.96
N GLU A 151 14.38 -4.44 -5.58
CA GLU A 151 15.29 -4.66 -4.46
C GLU A 151 15.12 -3.53 -3.46
N TYR A 152 15.07 -3.86 -2.17
CA TYR A 152 14.80 -2.86 -1.14
C TYR A 152 15.48 -3.15 0.20
N SER A 153 15.69 -2.08 0.95
CA SER A 153 16.26 -2.04 2.29
C SER A 153 15.62 -0.90 3.05
N PHE A 154 14.39 -1.13 3.48
CA PHE A 154 13.57 -0.09 4.09
C PHE A 154 13.87 0.07 5.57
N PRO A 155 14.21 1.27 6.05
CA PRO A 155 14.44 1.48 7.47
C PRO A 155 13.12 1.43 8.24
N THR A 156 13.06 0.68 9.34
CA THR A 156 11.80 0.44 10.08
C THR A 156 11.67 1.26 11.37
N TRP A 157 12.44 2.34 11.53
CA TRP A 157 12.51 3.15 12.76
C TRP A 157 11.18 3.72 13.24
N MET A 158 10.21 3.90 12.33
CA MET A 158 8.86 4.38 12.65
C MET A 158 7.97 3.31 13.30
N LEU A 159 8.37 2.03 13.23
CA LEU A 159 7.63 0.90 13.80
C LEU A 159 8.14 0.57 15.22
N PRO A 160 7.26 0.10 16.13
CA PRO A 160 7.67 -0.47 17.41
C PRO A 160 8.82 -1.46 17.26
N GLY A 161 9.95 -1.19 17.92
CA GLY A 161 11.12 -2.07 17.86
C GLY A 161 11.97 -2.00 16.60
N GLY A 162 11.63 -1.15 15.62
CA GLY A 162 12.37 -1.05 14.35
C GLY A 162 13.57 -0.10 14.36
N LYS A 163 13.93 0.44 15.53
CA LYS A 163 15.14 1.25 15.66
C LYS A 163 16.36 0.40 15.28
N ASP A 164 17.19 0.95 14.38
CA ASP A 164 18.41 0.30 13.85
C ASP A 164 18.12 -1.02 13.11
N ARG A 165 16.92 -1.14 12.51
CA ARG A 165 16.49 -2.31 11.74
C ARG A 165 15.97 -1.94 10.36
N TYR A 166 16.04 -2.91 9.47
CA TYR A 166 15.74 -2.76 8.05
C TYR A 166 14.92 -3.95 7.53
N PHE A 167 13.84 -3.66 6.82
CA PHE A 167 13.14 -4.65 6.00
C PHE A 167 13.90 -4.77 4.69
N VAL A 168 14.75 -5.79 4.60
CA VAL A 168 15.62 -6.04 3.45
C VAL A 168 15.08 -7.22 2.68
N GLY A 169 14.97 -7.07 1.37
CA GLY A 169 14.46 -8.13 0.52
C GLY A 169 14.55 -7.76 -0.95
N HIS A 170 14.01 -8.67 -1.75
CA HIS A 170 13.80 -8.44 -3.16
C HIS A 170 12.55 -9.22 -3.59
N ASP A 171 11.91 -8.73 -4.64
CA ASP A 171 10.85 -9.44 -5.30
C ASP A 171 11.03 -9.39 -6.81
N TYR A 172 10.33 -10.29 -7.50
CA TYR A 172 10.20 -10.20 -8.94
C TYR A 172 8.78 -10.45 -9.38
N MET A 173 8.41 -9.83 -10.49
CA MET A 173 7.24 -10.17 -11.28
C MET A 173 7.69 -10.60 -12.66
N LYS A 174 7.37 -11.84 -13.04
CA LYS A 174 7.68 -12.42 -14.34
C LYS A 174 6.41 -12.60 -15.16
N LEU A 175 6.41 -12.07 -16.37
CA LEU A 175 5.33 -12.19 -17.33
C LEU A 175 5.59 -13.36 -18.28
N ASN A 176 4.58 -14.18 -18.56
CA ASN A 176 4.64 -15.19 -19.61
C ASN A 176 3.40 -15.05 -20.51
N GLU A 177 3.60 -14.41 -21.66
CA GLU A 177 2.54 -14.18 -22.64
C GLU A 177 2.04 -15.47 -23.30
N GLU A 178 2.90 -16.48 -23.49
CA GLU A 178 2.52 -17.74 -24.14
C GLU A 178 1.49 -18.51 -23.33
N THR A 179 1.62 -18.49 -21.99
CA THR A 179 0.71 -19.18 -21.07
C THR A 179 -0.33 -18.27 -20.43
N ASN A 180 -0.28 -16.97 -20.74
CA ASN A 180 -1.02 -15.92 -20.06
C ASN A 180 -0.89 -16.00 -18.53
N SER A 181 0.35 -16.11 -18.01
CA SER A 181 0.59 -16.21 -16.58
C SER A 181 1.59 -15.19 -16.03
N ILE A 182 1.31 -14.66 -14.85
CA ILE A 182 2.20 -13.80 -14.06
C ILE A 182 2.72 -14.64 -12.90
N GLU A 183 4.02 -14.65 -12.68
CA GLU A 183 4.67 -15.25 -11.52
C GLU A 183 5.23 -14.13 -10.67
N MET A 184 4.96 -14.16 -9.36
CA MET A 184 5.43 -13.18 -8.40
C MET A 184 6.03 -13.91 -7.20
N GLU A 185 7.15 -13.42 -6.70
CA GLU A 185 7.81 -13.99 -5.53
C GLU A 185 8.55 -12.90 -4.78
N MET A 186 8.51 -12.97 -3.45
CA MET A 186 9.22 -12.05 -2.57
C MET A 186 10.03 -12.81 -1.55
N GLU A 187 11.31 -12.49 -1.47
CA GLU A 187 12.23 -12.98 -0.46
C GLU A 187 12.69 -11.85 0.46
N THR A 188 13.04 -12.21 1.68
CA THR A 188 13.58 -11.26 2.67
C THR A 188 14.90 -11.78 3.22
N ALA A 189 15.81 -10.87 3.56
CA ALA A 189 17.08 -11.24 4.17
C ALA A 189 16.92 -11.81 5.60
N ALA A 190 15.85 -11.44 6.29
CA ALA A 190 15.52 -12.03 7.57
C ALA A 190 15.14 -13.51 7.38
N LYS A 191 15.74 -14.36 8.21
CA LYS A 191 15.45 -15.80 8.18
C LYS A 191 14.25 -16.09 9.06
N HIS A 192 13.19 -16.61 8.46
CA HIS A 192 11.95 -16.95 9.16
C HIS A 192 11.83 -18.42 9.50
N SER A 193 12.92 -19.19 9.53
CA SER A 193 12.87 -20.66 9.63
C SER A 193 12.11 -21.19 10.85
N ASP A 194 11.98 -20.38 11.90
CA ASP A 194 11.19 -20.72 13.09
C ASP A 194 9.66 -20.60 12.86
N TRP A 195 9.23 -19.86 11.83
CA TRP A 195 7.85 -19.62 11.41
C TRP A 195 7.51 -20.36 10.12
N PHE A 196 8.35 -20.22 9.09
CA PHE A 196 8.20 -20.86 7.79
C PHE A 196 9.53 -20.92 7.01
N ASP A 197 9.61 -21.83 6.04
CA ASP A 197 10.73 -21.96 5.10
C ASP A 197 10.29 -21.47 3.71
N GLY A 198 11.21 -20.82 2.98
CA GLY A 198 10.97 -20.27 1.65
C GLY A 198 10.58 -18.78 1.58
N PRO A 199 10.00 -18.33 0.46
CA PRO A 199 9.69 -16.92 0.22
C PRO A 199 8.55 -16.43 1.13
N LEU A 200 8.52 -15.11 1.37
CA LEU A 200 7.47 -14.44 2.12
C LEU A 200 6.12 -14.62 1.43
N TYR A 201 6.10 -14.49 0.11
CA TYR A 201 5.01 -14.96 -0.73
C TYR A 201 5.52 -15.45 -2.07
N PHE A 202 4.78 -16.37 -2.66
CA PHE A 202 4.89 -16.81 -4.05
C PHE A 202 3.47 -16.90 -4.62
N ALA A 203 3.26 -16.39 -5.83
CA ALA A 203 1.99 -16.49 -6.52
C ALA A 203 2.19 -16.63 -8.03
N GLN A 204 1.60 -17.67 -8.59
CA GLN A 204 1.41 -17.82 -10.02
C GLN A 204 -0.06 -17.55 -10.33
N LEU A 205 -0.29 -16.53 -11.15
CA LEU A 205 -1.60 -16.09 -11.60
C LEU A 205 -1.76 -16.38 -13.08
N GLN A 206 -2.93 -16.79 -13.50
CA GLN A 206 -3.30 -16.87 -14.91
C GLN A 206 -4.32 -15.79 -15.22
N TRP A 207 -4.08 -15.00 -16.27
CA TRP A 207 -5.06 -14.05 -16.76
C TRP A 207 -5.83 -14.59 -17.96
N LEU A 208 -7.07 -14.13 -18.09
CA LEU A 208 -7.94 -14.44 -19.22
C LEU A 208 -8.70 -13.19 -19.62
N VAL A 209 -8.68 -12.88 -20.91
CA VAL A 209 -9.47 -11.79 -21.49
C VAL A 209 -10.74 -12.38 -22.08
N THR A 210 -11.89 -12.10 -21.47
CA THR A 210 -13.21 -12.58 -21.93
C THR A 210 -14.09 -11.42 -22.37
N LYS A 211 -15.18 -11.71 -23.09
CA LYS A 211 -16.24 -10.74 -23.39
C LYS A 211 -17.46 -11.05 -22.55
N ASN A 212 -17.92 -10.10 -21.75
CA ASN A 212 -19.12 -10.29 -20.93
C ASN A 212 -20.38 -10.21 -21.81
N LYS A 213 -21.16 -11.30 -21.86
CA LYS A 213 -22.40 -11.34 -22.64
C LYS A 213 -23.53 -10.49 -22.05
N GLN A 214 -23.50 -10.20 -20.76
CA GLN A 214 -24.53 -9.42 -20.07
C GLN A 214 -24.33 -7.91 -20.21
N ASP A 215 -23.10 -7.47 -20.52
CA ASP A 215 -22.70 -6.07 -20.56
C ASP A 215 -22.22 -5.69 -21.97
N GLU A 216 -23.06 -5.99 -22.98
CA GLU A 216 -22.86 -5.64 -24.40
C GLU A 216 -21.56 -6.15 -25.06
N GLY A 217 -20.93 -7.19 -24.50
CA GLY A 217 -19.69 -7.75 -25.03
C GLY A 217 -18.42 -7.00 -24.58
N LYS A 218 -18.50 -6.17 -23.55
CA LYS A 218 -17.34 -5.50 -22.95
C LYS A 218 -16.25 -6.49 -22.55
N THR A 219 -15.00 -6.09 -22.80
CA THR A 219 -13.81 -6.88 -22.43
C THR A 219 -13.66 -6.91 -20.91
N MET A 220 -13.48 -8.11 -20.35
CA MET A 220 -13.14 -8.33 -18.96
C MET A 220 -11.82 -9.06 -18.85
N LEU A 221 -10.87 -8.46 -18.12
CA LEU A 221 -9.69 -9.13 -17.61
C LEU A 221 -10.07 -9.90 -16.35
N GLN A 222 -9.89 -11.21 -16.37
CA GLN A 222 -10.03 -12.07 -15.21
C GLN A 222 -8.64 -12.55 -14.78
N LEU A 223 -8.44 -12.71 -13.49
CA LEU A 223 -7.18 -13.15 -12.91
C LEU A 223 -7.45 -14.27 -11.91
N PHE A 224 -6.73 -15.38 -12.04
CA PHE A 224 -6.96 -16.59 -11.24
C PHE A 224 -5.66 -17.03 -10.61
N LEU A 225 -5.68 -17.38 -9.32
CA LEU A 225 -4.54 -18.04 -8.67
C LEU A 225 -4.43 -19.49 -9.18
N THR A 226 -3.28 -19.86 -9.74
CA THR A 226 -3.00 -21.24 -10.20
C THR A 226 -2.07 -21.99 -9.25
N LYS A 227 -1.20 -21.27 -8.56
CA LYS A 227 -0.30 -21.80 -7.53
C LYS A 227 0.10 -20.65 -6.61
N GLY A 228 0.32 -20.89 -5.32
CA GLY A 228 0.86 -19.86 -4.46
C GLY A 228 1.17 -20.37 -3.07
N SER A 229 2.08 -19.69 -2.37
CA SER A 229 2.35 -19.89 -0.96
C SER A 229 2.50 -18.54 -0.27
N PHE A 230 2.02 -18.42 0.96
CA PHE A 230 2.06 -17.19 1.74
C PHE A 230 2.55 -17.53 3.14
N PHE A 231 3.66 -16.92 3.57
CA PHE A 231 4.32 -17.24 4.84
C PHE A 231 4.53 -18.77 4.98
N GLY A 232 5.03 -19.40 3.91
CA GLY A 232 5.24 -20.85 3.75
C GLY A 232 4.00 -21.75 3.80
N GLN A 233 2.80 -21.17 3.86
CA GLN A 233 1.55 -21.93 3.75
C GLN A 233 1.12 -21.96 2.28
N GLU A 234 1.09 -23.16 1.69
CA GLU A 234 0.55 -23.37 0.35
C GLU A 234 -0.93 -22.96 0.29
N ALA A 235 -1.32 -22.29 -0.79
CA ALA A 235 -2.70 -21.93 -1.05
C ALA A 235 -3.56 -23.21 -1.15
N PRO A 236 -4.73 -23.27 -0.47
CA PRO A 236 -5.57 -24.46 -0.47
C PRO A 236 -5.96 -24.88 -1.89
N GLN A 237 -5.80 -26.16 -2.20
CA GLN A 237 -6.10 -26.69 -3.54
C GLN A 237 -7.58 -26.50 -3.91
N ASP A 238 -8.49 -26.60 -2.93
CA ASP A 238 -9.92 -26.36 -3.15
C ASP A 238 -10.23 -24.90 -3.50
N TYR A 239 -9.39 -23.95 -3.06
CA TYR A 239 -9.49 -22.55 -3.44
C TYR A 239 -9.01 -22.34 -4.89
N ILE A 240 -7.87 -22.91 -5.25
CA ILE A 240 -7.32 -22.85 -6.63
C ILE A 240 -8.32 -23.46 -7.63
N GLU A 241 -8.91 -24.61 -7.29
CA GLU A 241 -9.87 -25.31 -8.15
C GLU A 241 -11.18 -24.56 -8.37
N LYS A 242 -11.58 -23.67 -7.43
CA LYS A 242 -12.75 -22.79 -7.63
C LYS A 242 -12.53 -21.80 -8.77
N ARG A 243 -11.28 -21.51 -9.15
CA ARG A 243 -10.90 -20.48 -10.13
C ARG A 243 -11.66 -19.18 -9.86
N GLU A 244 -11.58 -18.70 -8.62
CA GLU A 244 -12.19 -17.42 -8.26
C GLU A 244 -11.48 -16.27 -8.98
N ASN A 245 -12.25 -15.38 -9.61
CA ASN A 245 -11.69 -14.21 -10.27
C ASN A 245 -11.25 -13.19 -9.21
N LEU A 246 -9.95 -12.98 -9.07
CA LEU A 246 -9.37 -12.03 -8.11
C LEU A 246 -9.74 -10.57 -8.43
N LEU A 247 -10.18 -10.29 -9.66
CA LEU A 247 -10.65 -8.97 -10.09
C LEU A 247 -12.17 -8.84 -10.04
N LYS A 248 -12.88 -9.72 -9.33
CA LYS A 248 -14.35 -9.72 -9.29
C LYS A 248 -14.95 -8.38 -8.84
N SER A 249 -14.40 -7.75 -7.80
CA SER A 249 -14.88 -6.47 -7.26
C SER A 249 -14.82 -5.33 -8.28
N LEU A 250 -13.87 -5.39 -9.22
CA LEU A 250 -13.74 -4.42 -10.31
C LEU A 250 -14.95 -4.43 -11.27
N TYR A 251 -15.67 -5.55 -11.36
CA TYR A 251 -16.79 -5.72 -12.29
C TYR A 251 -18.15 -5.84 -11.60
N GLU A 252 -18.21 -6.41 -10.39
CA GLU A 252 -19.49 -6.73 -9.74
C GLU A 252 -19.95 -5.71 -8.70
N GLU A 253 -19.03 -5.05 -7.99
CA GLU A 253 -19.36 -4.36 -6.73
C GLU A 253 -19.26 -2.83 -6.80
N ALA A 254 -18.73 -2.28 -7.89
CA ALA A 254 -18.38 -0.87 -7.96
C ALA A 254 -18.94 -0.16 -9.22
N ASP A 255 -20.10 0.49 -9.04
CA ASP A 255 -20.50 1.61 -9.90
C ASP A 255 -19.84 2.93 -9.42
N CYS A 256 -18.63 2.85 -8.86
CA CYS A 256 -17.84 4.04 -8.57
C CYS A 256 -17.08 4.47 -9.84
N GLU A 257 -16.81 5.77 -9.93
CA GLU A 257 -16.10 6.37 -11.07
C GLU A 257 -14.70 5.75 -11.25
N ASP A 258 -14.01 5.42 -10.15
CA ASP A 258 -12.68 4.79 -10.20
C ASP A 258 -12.72 3.41 -10.87
N ALA A 259 -13.74 2.59 -10.58
CA ALA A 259 -13.90 1.28 -11.22
C ALA A 259 -14.28 1.41 -12.69
N LYS A 260 -15.00 2.47 -13.10
CA LYS A 260 -15.25 2.76 -14.51
C LYS A 260 -13.97 3.15 -15.23
N ALA A 261 -13.18 4.06 -14.63
CA ALA A 261 -11.90 4.49 -15.18
C ALA A 261 -10.93 3.31 -15.33
N ALA A 262 -10.77 2.48 -14.30
CA ALA A 262 -9.92 1.30 -14.35
C ALA A 262 -10.36 0.30 -15.44
N ARG A 263 -11.66 0.06 -15.60
CA ARG A 263 -12.20 -0.78 -16.67
C ARG A 263 -11.95 -0.20 -18.07
N ALA A 264 -12.07 1.12 -18.22
CA ALA A 264 -11.78 1.80 -19.49
C ALA A 264 -10.31 1.66 -19.87
N VAL A 265 -9.39 1.87 -18.91
CA VAL A 265 -7.95 1.64 -19.09
C VAL A 265 -7.67 0.19 -19.53
N ILE A 266 -8.19 -0.80 -18.80
CA ILE A 266 -7.99 -2.23 -19.14
C ILE A 266 -8.54 -2.57 -20.53
N ALA A 267 -9.73 -2.05 -20.88
CA ALA A 267 -10.33 -2.31 -22.18
C ALA A 267 -9.55 -1.66 -23.33
N GLY A 268 -8.91 -0.52 -23.07
CA GLY A 268 -8.13 0.25 -24.02
C GLY A 268 -6.68 -0.21 -24.19
N ILE A 269 -6.16 -1.09 -23.34
CA ILE A 269 -4.84 -1.70 -23.50
C ILE A 269 -4.95 -2.97 -24.36
N GLU A 270 -4.06 -3.12 -25.34
CA GLU A 270 -3.92 -4.34 -26.16
C GLU A 270 -3.01 -5.34 -25.46
N HIS A 271 -1.82 -4.89 -25.07
CA HIS A 271 -0.83 -5.71 -24.36
C HIS A 271 0.22 -4.84 -23.67
N VAL A 272 0.96 -5.46 -22.75
CA VAL A 272 2.08 -4.86 -22.02
C VAL A 272 3.31 -5.72 -22.25
N VAL A 273 4.39 -5.11 -22.72
CA VAL A 273 5.67 -5.79 -22.96
C VAL A 273 6.71 -5.28 -21.98
N ILE A 274 7.48 -6.18 -21.39
CA ILE A 274 8.63 -5.83 -20.56
C ILE A 274 9.89 -6.17 -21.36
N GLU A 275 10.62 -5.13 -21.78
CA GLU A 275 11.91 -5.25 -22.46
C GLU A 275 13.04 -4.86 -21.50
N GLU A 276 14.29 -5.11 -21.90
CA GLU A 276 15.44 -4.66 -21.12
C GLU A 276 15.38 -3.13 -20.91
N GLY A 277 15.35 -2.71 -19.66
CA GLY A 277 15.35 -1.31 -19.24
C GLY A 277 14.05 -0.54 -19.47
N LYS A 278 12.94 -1.15 -19.91
CA LYS A 278 11.67 -0.42 -20.13
C LYS A 278 10.42 -1.31 -20.17
N ILE A 279 9.30 -0.73 -19.79
CA ILE A 279 7.94 -1.27 -19.96
C ILE A 279 7.28 -0.51 -21.11
N ILE A 280 6.60 -1.24 -22.00
CA ILE A 280 5.87 -0.68 -23.14
C ILE A 280 4.40 -1.11 -23.02
N VAL A 281 3.51 -0.15 -22.83
CA VAL A 281 2.06 -0.37 -22.81
C VAL A 281 1.50 0.00 -24.18
N LYS A 282 0.97 -1.00 -24.89
CA LYS A 282 0.42 -0.79 -26.23
C LYS A 282 -1.08 -0.55 -26.15
N PRO A 283 -1.57 0.61 -26.61
CA PRO A 283 -2.99 0.86 -26.66
C PRO A 283 -3.63 0.02 -27.77
N ARG A 284 -4.87 -0.39 -27.57
CA ARG A 284 -5.68 -0.99 -28.63
C ARG A 284 -5.94 0.05 -29.70
N LYS A 285 -5.61 -0.29 -30.94
CA LYS A 285 -5.84 0.59 -32.10
C LYS A 285 -7.32 0.55 -32.50
N ALA A 286 -7.80 1.68 -33.02
CA ALA A 286 -9.16 1.86 -33.56
C ALA A 286 -9.45 0.97 -34.77
#